data_AF-A0AAV3HG01-F1
#
_entry.id   AF-A0AAV3HG01-F1
#
_cell.length_a   1.000
_cell.length_b   1.000
_cell.length_c   1.000
_cell.angle_alpha   90.00
_cell.angle_beta   90.00
_cell.angle_gamma   90.00
#
_symmetry.space_group_name_H-M   'P 1'
#
loop_
_entity.id
_entity.type
_entity.pdbx_description
1 polymer ?
#
loop_
_entity_poly.entity_id
_entity_poly.type
_entity_poly.pdbx_seq_one_letter_code
_entity_poly.pdbx_strand_id
1 'polypeptide(L)' 'MEHKLSDILLLIICAVISGAEGWEDIEDFGETHLDFLKQYGDFENGIPVHDTIARVVSC' A
#
# COMPACT_ATOMS: atom_id res chain seq x y z
N MET A 1 -1.15 -5.67 -14.05
CA MET A 1 -0.94 -6.49 -12.84
C MET A 1 -2.04 -6.12 -11.87
N GLU A 2 -2.67 -7.12 -11.27
CA GLU A 2 -3.85 -6.94 -10.42
C GLU A 2 -3.39 -6.97 -8.96
N HIS A 3 -3.54 -5.87 -8.22
CA HIS A 3 -3.28 -5.86 -6.78
C HIS A 3 -4.57 -6.22 -6.05
N LYS A 4 -4.49 -7.15 -5.09
CA LYS A 4 -5.64 -7.51 -4.26
C LYS A 4 -6.07 -6.28 -3.46
N LEU A 5 -7.37 -5.98 -3.48
CA LEU A 5 -7.92 -4.85 -2.71
C LEU A 5 -7.54 -4.94 -1.23
N SER A 6 -7.48 -6.15 -0.66
CA SER A 6 -7.03 -6.39 0.71
C SER A 6 -5.60 -5.91 0.97
N ASP A 7 -4.67 -6.16 0.04
CA ASP A 7 -3.26 -5.76 0.18
C ASP A 7 -3.14 -4.23 0.12
N ILE A 8 -3.91 -3.59 -0.77
CA ILE A 8 -3.98 -2.13 -0.87
C ILE A 8 -4.52 -1.52 0.43
N LEU A 9 -5.60 -2.08 0.98
CA LEU A 9 -6.18 -1.60 2.24
C LEU A 9 -5.23 -1.80 3.42
N LEU A 10 -4.56 -2.94 3.51
CA LEU A 10 -3.56 -3.22 4.54
C LEU A 10 -2.41 -2.20 4.47
N LEU A 11 -1.87 -1.96 3.27
CA LEU A 11 -0.82 -0.97 3.03
C LEU A 11 -1.26 0.42 3.51
N ILE A 12 -2.43 0.90 3.09
CA ILE A 12 -2.95 2.23 3.46
C ILE A 12 -3.10 2.34 4.97
N ILE A 13 -3.71 1.35 5.63
CA ILE A 13 -3.93 1.38 7.07
C ILE A 13 -2.60 1.42 7.84
N CYS A 14 -1.65 0.56 7.47
CA CYS A 14 -0.34 0.52 8.11
C CYS A 14 0.44 1.83 7.91
N ALA A 15 0.42 2.39 6.70
CA ALA A 15 1.11 3.63 6.38
C ALA A 15 0.49 4.83 7.13
N VAL A 16 -0.85 4.97 7.11
CA VAL A 16 -1.55 6.08 7.78
C VAL A 16 -1.37 6.03 9.29
N ILE A 17 -1.44 4.85 9.92
CA ILE A 17 -1.16 4.71 11.36
C ILE A 17 0.31 5.05 11.69
N SER A 18 1.22 4.81 10.74
CA SER A 18 2.64 5.16 10.84
C SER A 18 2.93 6.64 10.54
N GLY A 19 1.91 7.43 10.22
CA GLY A 19 2.02 8.87 9.99
C GLY A 19 2.21 9.30 8.54
N ALA A 20 1.95 8.43 7.56
CA ALA A 20 1.93 8.83 6.15
C ALA A 20 0.77 9.82 5.88
N GLU A 21 1.05 10.94 5.22
CA GLU A 21 0.07 12.01 4.97
C GLU A 21 -0.37 12.05 3.50
N GLY A 22 0.45 11.52 2.58
CA GLY A 22 0.18 11.49 1.14
C GLY A 22 0.24 10.09 0.51
N TRP A 23 -0.19 10.00 -0.76
CA TRP A 23 -0.11 8.75 -1.53
C TRP A 23 1.33 8.34 -1.83
N GLU A 24 2.22 9.31 -2.05
CA GLU A 24 3.66 9.09 -2.20
C GLU A 24 4.25 8.52 -0.89
N ASP A 25 3.90 9.08 0.27
CA ASP A 25 4.35 8.54 1.57
C ASP A 25 3.88 7.10 1.80
N ILE A 26 2.67 6.75 1.33
CA ILE A 26 2.13 5.39 1.44
C ILE A 26 2.91 4.43 0.53
N GLU A 27 3.25 4.84 -0.68
CA GLU A 27 4.11 4.07 -1.59
C GLU A 27 5.50 3.87 -0.96
N ASP A 28 6.14 4.95 -0.49
CA ASP A 28 7.46 4.92 0.17
C ASP A 28 7.45 4.02 1.41
N PHE A 29 6.40 4.09 2.23
CA PHE A 29 6.21 3.20 3.37
C PHE A 29 6.15 1.74 2.93
N GLY A 30 5.37 1.46 1.87
CA GLY A 30 5.21 0.12 1.31
C GLY A 30 6.53 -0.45 0.82
N GLU A 31 7.30 0.33 0.05
CA GLU A 31 8.59 -0.09 -0.48
C GLU A 31 9.61 -0.34 0.64
N THR A 32 9.62 0.51 1.67
CA THR A 32 10.52 0.39 2.82
C THR A 32 10.16 -0.80 3.74
N HIS A 33 8.87 -1.14 3.85
CA HIS A 33 8.35 -2.13 4.80
C HIS A 33 7.69 -3.34 4.13
N LEU A 34 8.04 -3.64 2.87
CA LEU A 34 7.44 -4.73 2.11
C LEU A 34 7.53 -6.09 2.84
N ASP A 35 8.68 -6.38 3.47
CA ASP A 35 8.88 -7.62 4.22
C ASP A 35 7.99 -7.71 5.46
N PHE A 36 7.63 -6.58 6.08
CA PHE A 36 6.67 -6.54 7.18
C PHE A 36 5.25 -6.78 6.64
N LEU A 37 4.89 -6.10 5.55
CA LEU A 37 3.58 -6.23 4.92
C LEU A 37 3.29 -7.65 4.43
N LYS A 38 4.29 -8.34 3.89
CA LYS A 38 4.23 -9.76 3.47
C LYS A 38 3.98 -10.75 4.62
N GLN A 39 4.07 -10.33 5.87
CA GLN A 39 3.67 -11.17 7.01
C GLN A 39 2.14 -11.25 7.17
N TYR A 40 1.41 -10.31 6.58
CA TYR A 40 -0.05 -10.16 6.75
C TYR A 40 -0.84 -10.16 5.44
N GLY A 41 -0.22 -9.80 4.31
CA GLY A 41 -0.81 -9.84 2.97
C GLY A 41 0.10 -10.52 1.96
N ASP A 42 -0.39 -10.72 0.73
CA ASP A 42 0.34 -11.51 -0.27
C ASP A 42 1.36 -10.67 -1.04
N PHE A 43 0.97 -9.45 -1.47
CA PHE A 43 1.82 -8.51 -2.22
C PHE A 43 2.56 -9.16 -3.41
N GLU A 44 1.89 -10.08 -4.12
CA GLU A 44 2.48 -10.86 -5.23
C GLU A 44 3.02 -9.97 -6.36
N ASN A 45 2.38 -8.81 -6.56
CA ASN A 45 2.75 -7.82 -7.57
C ASN A 45 3.53 -6.63 -6.99
N GLY A 46 4.04 -6.74 -5.76
CA GLY A 46 4.72 -5.65 -5.07
C GLY A 46 3.78 -4.53 -4.62
N ILE A 47 4.35 -3.35 -4.39
CA ILE A 47 3.63 -2.17 -3.91
C ILE A 47 2.99 -1.45 -5.11
N PRO A 48 1.69 -1.12 -5.05
CA PRO A 48 1.08 -0.27 -6.06
C PRO A 48 1.64 1.15 -5.98
N VAL A 49 1.92 1.75 -7.13
CA VAL A 49 2.30 3.18 -7.21
C VAL A 49 1.18 4.08 -6.70
N HIS A 50 1.55 5.26 -6.19
CA HIS A 50 0.64 6.26 -5.60
C HIS A 50 -0.61 6.54 -6.45
N ASP A 51 -0.48 6.64 -7.78
CA ASP A 51 -1.61 6.84 -8.71
C ASP A 51 -2.63 5.69 -8.66
N THR A 52 -2.18 4.45 -8.47
CA THR A 52 -3.04 3.28 -8.37
C THR A 52 -3.79 3.29 -7.03
N ILE A 53 -3.12 3.67 -5.94
CA ILE A 53 -3.70 3.81 -4.62
C ILE A 53 -4.80 4.89 -4.65
N ALA A 54 -4.48 6.07 -5.18
CA ALA A 54 -5.42 7.19 -5.30
C ALA A 54 -6.66 6.82 -6.11
N ARG A 55 -6.50 6.10 -7.23
CA ARG A 55 -7.62 5.64 -8.07
C ARG A 55 -8.55 4.67 -7.35
N VAL A 56 -8.01 3.77 -6.53
CA VAL A 56 -8.80 2.78 -5.78
C VAL A 56 -9.61 3.44 -4.66
N VAL A 57 -9.06 4.46 -3.99
CA VAL A 57 -9.74 5.14 -2.88
C VAL A 57 -10.74 6.20 -3.35
N SER A 58 -10.53 6.79 -4.54
CA SER A 58 -11.39 7.86 -5.08
C SER A 58 -12.67 7.34 -5.78
N CYS A 59 -12.93 6.03 -5.74
CA CYS A 59 -14.05 5.40 -6.43
C CYS A 59 -15.28 5.19 -5.52
#